data_AF-A0A1G3E1Z5-F1
#
_entry.id   AF-A0A1G3E1Z5-F1
#
_cell.length_a   1.000
_cell.length_b   1.000
_cell.length_c   1.000
_cell.angle_alpha   90.00
_cell.angle_beta   90.00
_cell.angle_gamma   90.00
#
_symmetry.space_group_name_H-M   'P 1'
#
loop_
_entity.id
_entity.type
_entity.pdbx_description
1 polymer ?
#
loop_
_entity_poly.entity_id
_entity_poly.type
_entity_poly.pdbx_seq_one_letter_code
_entity_poly.pdbx_strand_id
1 'polypeptide(L)' 'MAVVRQHRPSPWRIPLVRELAVILLIKLALLLTIKAIWFSAPTVPPEGTAQVAAHLLATPPAKPLPALEETPR' A
#
# COMPACT_ATOMS: atom_id res chain seq x y z
N MET A 1 -7.18 -14.80 45.98
CA MET A 1 -6.64 -14.77 44.60
C MET A 1 -5.74 -13.56 44.47
N ALA A 2 -4.43 -13.74 44.31
CA ALA A 2 -3.47 -12.64 44.18
C ALA A 2 -3.16 -12.39 42.70
N VAL A 3 -3.48 -11.18 42.22
CA VAL A 3 -3.13 -10.72 40.88
C VAL A 3 -1.64 -10.35 40.87
N VAL A 4 -0.83 -11.12 40.16
CA VAL A 4 0.57 -10.78 39.87
C VAL A 4 0.54 -9.56 38.94
N ARG A 5 0.85 -8.38 39.48
CA ARG A 5 1.12 -7.20 38.66
C ARG A 5 2.49 -7.38 37.99
N GLN A 6 2.48 -7.71 36.70
CA GLN A 6 3.71 -7.68 35.92
C GLN A 6 4.12 -6.22 35.68
N HIS A 7 5.12 -5.75 36.41
CA HIS A 7 5.87 -4.56 36.02
C HIS A 7 6.77 -4.94 34.84
N ARG A 8 6.30 -4.71 33.60
CA ARG A 8 7.19 -4.81 32.44
C ARG A 8 8.21 -3.66 32.51
N PRO A 9 9.52 -3.94 32.60
CA PRO A 9 10.51 -2.89 32.50
C PRO A 9 10.42 -2.24 31.11
N SER A 10 10.53 -0.91 31.06
CA SER A 10 10.51 -0.17 29.80
C SER A 10 11.73 -0.56 28.94
N PRO A 11 11.54 -1.05 27.70
CA PRO A 11 12.64 -1.49 26.83
C PRO A 11 13.55 -0.33 26.41
N TRP A 12 13.10 0.91 26.58
CA TRP A 12 13.80 2.14 26.20
C TRP A 12 15.04 2.48 27.06
N ARG A 13 15.22 1.81 28.21
CA ARG A 13 16.41 2.03 29.04
C ARG A 13 17.66 1.33 28.49
N ILE A 14 17.49 0.41 27.56
CA ILE A 14 18.59 -0.35 26.97
C ILE A 14 19.21 0.52 25.86
N PRO A 15 20.52 0.85 25.93
CA PRO A 15 21.17 1.70 24.92
C PRO A 15 21.04 1.12 23.50
N LEU A 16 21.10 -0.21 23.38
CA LEU A 16 20.90 -0.92 22.12
C LEU A 16 19.53 -0.65 21.47
N VAL A 17 18.44 -0.59 22.26
CA VAL A 17 17.10 -0.31 21.74
C VAL A 17 17.02 1.12 21.22
N ARG A 18 17.68 2.07 21.89
CA ARG A 18 17.75 3.46 21.43
C ARG A 18 18.53 3.59 20.12
N GLU A 19 19.67 2.91 20.01
CA GLU A 19 20.48 2.90 18.78
C GLU A 19 19.71 2.30 17.61
N LEU A 20 19.04 1.16 17.83
CA LEU A 20 18.18 0.54 16.81
C LEU A 20 17.00 1.44 16.42
N ALA A 21 16.38 2.11 17.39
CA ALA A 21 15.29 3.04 17.10
C ALA A 21 15.76 4.20 16.21
N VAL A 22 16.97 4.75 16.43
CA VAL A 22 17.55 5.80 15.58
C VAL A 22 17.80 5.28 14.16
N ILE A 23 18.42 4.10 14.01
CA ILE A 23 18.67 3.49 12.70
C ILE A 23 17.34 3.24 11.96
N LEU A 24 16.33 2.74 12.67
CA LEU A 24 15.01 2.49 12.11
C LEU A 24 14.34 3.79 11.65
N LEU A 25 14.48 4.86 12.43
CA LEU A 25 13.90 6.17 12.12
C LEU A 25 14.57 6.78 10.88
N ILE A 26 15.89 6.67 10.74
CA ILE A 26 16.63 7.07 9.53
C ILE A 26 16.13 6.28 8.32
N LYS A 27 15.99 4.96 8.45
CA LYS A 27 15.50 4.11 7.36
C LYS A 27 14.08 4.48 6.95
N LEU A 28 13.20 4.74 7.92
CA LEU A 28 11.83 5.17 7.67
C LEU A 28 11.80 6.53 6.95
N ALA A 29 12.59 7.51 7.40
CA ALA A 29 12.68 8.82 6.78
C ALA A 29 13.19 8.72 5.33
N LEU A 30 14.19 7.87 5.07
CA LEU A 30 14.70 7.61 3.72
C LEU A 30 13.62 7.01 2.81
N LEU A 31 12.89 6.00 3.29
CA LEU A 31 11.79 5.37 2.55
C LEU A 31 10.66 6.37 2.23
N LEU A 32 10.26 7.19 3.21
CA LEU A 32 9.24 8.21 3.02
C LEU A 32 9.67 9.29 2.04
N THR A 33 10.95 9.67 2.06
CA THR A 33 11.51 10.66 1.13
C THR A 33 11.49 10.13 -0.31
N ILE A 34 11.98 8.91 -0.52
CA ILE A 34 11.95 8.27 -1.85
C ILE A 34 10.50 8.13 -2.32
N LYS A 35 9.60 7.67 -1.43
CA LYS A 35 8.16 7.62 -1.72
C LYS A 35 7.63 8.99 -2.12
N ALA A 36 7.95 10.05 -1.38
CA ALA A 36 7.44 11.38 -1.68
C ALA A 36 7.89 11.85 -3.06
N ILE A 37 9.16 11.62 -3.44
CA ILE A 37 9.68 12.00 -4.76
C ILE A 37 9.04 11.18 -5.88
N TRP A 38 8.97 9.85 -5.72
CA TRP A 38 8.45 8.95 -6.76
C TRP A 38 6.92 9.03 -6.93
N PHE A 39 6.20 9.30 -5.84
CA PHE A 39 4.74 9.45 -5.86
C PHE A 39 4.32 10.94 -5.81
N SER A 40 5.23 11.85 -6.13
CA SER A 40 4.90 13.29 -6.15
C SER A 40 4.04 13.68 -7.35
N ALA A 41 4.06 12.89 -8.43
CA ALA A 41 3.14 13.04 -9.54
C ALA A 41 1.83 12.31 -9.23
N PRO A 42 0.64 12.86 -9.56
CA PRO A 42 -0.62 12.16 -9.38
C PRO A 42 -0.57 10.83 -10.15
N THR A 43 -0.43 9.72 -9.43
CA THR A 43 -0.45 8.37 -10.03
C THR A 43 -1.86 7.97 -10.47
N VAL A 44 -2.86 8.77 -10.10
CA VAL A 44 -4.24 8.62 -10.56
C VAL A 44 -4.45 9.65 -11.68
N PRO A 45 -4.70 9.20 -12.92
CA PRO A 45 -5.13 10.10 -13.99
C PRO A 45 -6.36 10.89 -13.53
N PRO A 46 -6.60 12.11 -14.03
CA PRO A 46 -7.77 12.92 -13.66
C PRO A 46 -9.09 12.14 -13.73
N GLU A 47 -9.22 11.25 -14.71
CA GLU A 47 -10.39 10.38 -14.95
C GLU A 47 -10.19 8.93 -14.49
N GLY A 48 -9.09 8.60 -13.81
CA GLY A 48 -8.75 7.22 -13.44
C GLY A 48 -9.78 6.59 -12.50
N THR A 49 -10.26 7.36 -11.53
CA THR A 49 -11.34 6.94 -10.62
C THR A 49 -12.66 6.72 -11.35
N ALA A 50 -12.98 7.56 -12.33
CA ALA A 50 -14.19 7.43 -13.15
C ALA A 50 -14.11 6.21 -14.08
N GLN A 51 -12.96 5.93 -14.68
CA GLN A 51 -12.73 4.73 -15.50
C GLN A 51 -12.79 3.44 -14.68
N VAL A 52 -12.20 3.42 -13.48
CA VAL A 52 -12.28 2.26 -12.57
C VAL A 52 -13.72 2.05 -12.09
N ALA A 53 -14.42 3.11 -11.72
CA ALA A 53 -15.84 3.02 -11.36
C ALA A 53 -16.69 2.51 -12.52
N ALA A 54 -16.46 3.01 -13.75
CA ALA A 54 -17.13 2.53 -14.94
C ALA A 54 -16.82 1.05 -15.21
N HIS A 55 -15.58 0.60 -15.04
CA HIS A 55 -15.21 -0.80 -15.26
C HIS A 55 -15.74 -1.76 -14.19
N LEU A 56 -15.82 -1.33 -12.93
CA LEU A 56 -16.31 -2.15 -11.81
C LEU A 56 -17.84 -2.15 -11.69
N LEU A 57 -18.51 -1.04 -12.04
CA LEU A 57 -19.97 -0.89 -11.98
C LEU A 57 -20.65 -1.20 -13.31
N ALA A 58 -19.91 -1.30 -14.40
CA ALA A 58 -20.42 -1.94 -15.60
C ALA A 58 -20.78 -3.38 -15.25
N THR A 59 -22.08 -3.67 -15.24
CA THR A 59 -22.54 -5.04 -15.47
C THR A 59 -21.86 -5.49 -16.76
N PRO A 60 -21.13 -6.63 -16.77
CA PRO A 60 -20.52 -7.10 -18.00
C PRO A 60 -21.63 -7.14 -19.05
N PRO A 61 -21.48 -6.46 -20.21
CA PRO A 61 -22.41 -6.72 -21.30
C PRO A 61 -22.40 -8.22 -21.49
N ALA A 62 -23.58 -8.85 -21.52
CA ALA A 62 -23.71 -10.24 -21.89
C ALA A 62 -22.82 -10.44 -23.11
N LYS A 63 -21.73 -11.19 -22.92
CA LYS A 63 -20.69 -11.42 -23.91
C LYS A 63 -21.37 -11.59 -25.26
N PRO A 64 -21.16 -10.70 -26.25
CA PRO A 64 -21.59 -11.02 -27.59
C PRO A 64 -20.89 -12.34 -27.92
N LEU A 65 -21.71 -13.36 -28.18
CA LEU A 65 -21.26 -14.66 -28.65
C LEU A 65 -20.19 -14.45 -29.73
N PRO A 66 -19.13 -15.29 -29.76
CA PRO A 66 -18.04 -15.12 -30.71
C PRO A 66 -18.60 -15.30 -32.13
N ALA A 67 -18.96 -14.19 -32.77
CA ALA A 67 -19.29 -14.15 -34.17
C ALA A 67 -17.97 -14.17 -34.94
N LEU A 68 -17.43 -15.38 -35.12
CA LEU A 68 -17.14 -15.92 -36.44
C LEU A 68 -16.50 -14.93 -37.43
N GLU A 69 -15.26 -14.48 -37.23
CA GLU A 69 -14.43 -14.00 -38.36
C GLU A 69 -12.93 -13.90 -38.01
N GLU A 70 -12.24 -15.04 -37.96
CA GLU A 70 -10.80 -15.08 -38.26
C GLU A 70 -10.65 -15.67 -39.66
N THR A 71 -10.56 -14.81 -40.67
CA THR A 71 -10.12 -15.21 -42.02
C THR A 71 -8.60 -15.12 -42.06
N PRO A 72 -7.86 -16.25 -42.10
CA PRO A 72 -6.41 -16.22 -42.25
C PRO A 72 -6.05 -15.73 -43.67
N ARG A 73 -5.09 -14.80 -43.74
CA ARG A 73 -4.32 -14.49 -44.96
C ARG A 73 -2.89 -14.96 -44.81
#